data_AF-A0A5B0RHA9-F1
#
_entry.id   AF-A0A5B0RHA9-F1
#
_cell.length_a   1.000
_cell.length_b   1.000
_cell.length_c   1.000
_cell.angle_alpha   90.00
_cell.angle_beta   90.00
_cell.angle_gamma   90.00
#
_symmetry.space_group_name_H-M   'P 1'
#
loop_
_entity.id
_entity.type
_entity.pdbx_description
1 polymer ?
#
loop_
_entity_poly.entity_id
_entity_poly.type
_entity_poly.pdbx_seq_one_letter_code
_entity_poly.pdbx_strand_id
1 'polypeptide(L)'
;MYSHKAILHPTVLKHLPTRKAVSKDIHLLHSAIQDNYRTISKEQKGALYLGVDMWQSPNGFDILGTFIYQLAEDQPDNSKLEAMPFDFISLTQITQTY
;
A
#
# COMPACT_ATOMS: atom_id res chain seq x y z
N MET A 1 19.24 18.87 6.15
CA MET A 1 18.94 17.56 5.54
C MET A 1 19.94 17.32 4.41
N TYR A 2 20.98 16.53 4.65
CA TYR A 2 22.00 16.25 3.62
C TYR A 2 21.36 15.46 2.48
N SER A 3 21.43 16.00 1.27
CA SER A 3 20.87 15.37 0.07
C SER A 3 21.72 14.15 -0.29
N HIS A 4 21.18 12.94 -0.12
CA HIS A 4 21.81 11.67 -0.52
C HIS A 4 22.29 11.67 -1.99
N LYS A 5 21.80 12.60 -2.82
CA LYS A 5 22.29 12.82 -4.19
C LYS A 5 23.76 13.22 -4.27
N ALA A 6 24.31 13.87 -3.23
CA ALA A 6 25.71 14.29 -3.20
C ALA A 6 26.70 13.11 -3.12
N ILE A 7 26.22 11.92 -2.77
CA ILE A 7 27.02 10.69 -2.67
C ILE A 7 27.02 9.92 -4.01
N LEU A 8 26.12 10.27 -4.94
CA LEU A 8 25.96 9.54 -6.20
C LEU A 8 26.92 10.03 -7.29
N HIS A 9 27.47 9.09 -8.05
CA HIS A 9 28.31 9.39 -9.21
C HIS A 9 27.52 10.22 -10.27
N PRO A 10 28.14 11.21 -10.95
CA PRO A 10 27.46 12.07 -11.93
C PRO A 10 26.72 11.30 -13.04
N THR A 11 27.27 10.17 -13.48
CA THR A 11 26.61 9.29 -14.46
C THR A 11 25.28 8.73 -13.95
N VAL A 12 25.20 8.37 -12.67
CA VAL A 12 23.96 7.87 -12.06
C VAL A 12 22.94 9.00 -12.01
N LEU A 13 23.35 10.20 -11.57
CA LEU A 13 22.48 11.37 -11.52
C LEU A 13 21.87 11.72 -12.89
N LYS A 14 22.64 11.58 -13.97
CA LYS A 14 22.18 11.87 -15.34
C LYS A 14 21.06 10.93 -15.82
N HIS A 15 21.04 9.70 -15.32
CA HIS A 15 20.09 8.67 -15.76
C HIS A 15 19.02 8.34 -14.72
N LEU A 16 19.02 9.02 -13.57
CA LEU A 16 17.98 8.81 -12.56
C LEU A 16 16.62 9.25 -13.09
N PRO A 17 15.58 8.41 -12.98
CA PRO A 17 14.23 8.83 -13.29
C PRO A 17 13.82 9.95 -12.32
N THR A 18 13.00 10.87 -12.82
CA THR A 18 12.46 11.92 -11.96
C THR A 18 11.55 11.28 -10.90
N ARG A 19 11.44 11.91 -9.72
CA ARG A 19 10.49 11.49 -8.69
C ARG A 19 9.07 11.32 -9.25
N LYS A 20 8.67 12.21 -10.18
CA LYS A 20 7.37 12.15 -10.84
C LYS A 20 7.20 10.91 -11.73
N ALA A 21 8.25 10.51 -12.45
CA ALA A 21 8.23 9.30 -13.27
C ALA A 21 8.10 8.04 -12.37
N VAL A 22 8.96 7.93 -11.36
CA VAL A 22 8.90 6.82 -10.40
C VAL A 22 7.54 6.75 -9.70
N SER A 23 6.98 7.89 -9.28
CA SER A 23 5.66 7.94 -8.65
C SER A 23 4.53 7.49 -9.60
N LYS A 24 4.62 7.81 -10.89
CA LYS A 24 3.64 7.36 -11.89
C LYS A 24 3.74 5.86 -12.12
N ASP A 25 4.96 5.33 -12.22
CA ASP A 25 5.18 3.91 -12.45
C ASP A 25 4.70 3.06 -11.27
N ILE A 26 4.95 3.53 -10.03
CA ILE A 26 4.41 2.93 -8.80
C ILE A 26 2.88 2.96 -8.81
N HIS A 27 2.28 4.10 -9.16
CA HIS A 27 0.82 4.22 -9.22
C HIS A 27 0.22 3.26 -10.25
N LEU A 28 0.81 3.16 -11.44
CA LEU A 28 0.35 2.25 -12.50
C LEU A 28 0.41 0.79 -12.03
N LEU A 29 1.51 0.38 -11.39
CA LEU A 29 1.65 -0.97 -10.85
C LEU A 29 0.58 -1.25 -9.78
N HIS A 30 0.36 -0.31 -8.87
CA HIS A 30 -0.65 -0.44 -7.81
C HIS A 30 -2.06 -0.55 -8.40
N SER A 31 -2.41 0.30 -9.36
CA SER A 31 -3.71 0.25 -10.04
C SER A 31 -3.93 -1.05 -10.80
N ALA A 32 -2.92 -1.55 -11.51
CA ALA A 32 -3.02 -2.83 -12.22
C ALA A 32 -3.29 -4.00 -11.25
N ILE A 33 -2.62 -4.00 -10.09
CA ILE A 33 -2.84 -4.98 -9.02
C ILE A 33 -4.26 -4.84 -8.45
N GLN A 34 -4.71 -3.62 -8.13
CA GLN A 34 -6.06 -3.36 -7.63
C GLN A 34 -7.15 -3.79 -8.62
N ASP A 35 -6.96 -3.56 -9.92
CA ASP A 35 -7.92 -3.95 -10.96
C ASP A 35 -7.99 -5.48 -11.11
N ASN A 36 -6.86 -6.17 -11.04
CA ASN A 36 -6.83 -7.63 -11.03
C ASN A 36 -7.62 -8.18 -9.83
N TYR A 37 -7.38 -7.64 -8.63
CA TYR A 37 -8.10 -8.07 -7.43
C TYR A 37 -9.58 -7.70 -7.43
N ARG A 38 -9.98 -6.55 -8.01
CA ARG A 38 -11.40 -6.22 -8.21
C ARG A 38 -12.09 -7.30 -9.04
N THR A 39 -11.40 -7.88 -10.01
CA THR A 39 -11.93 -8.96 -10.84
C THR A 39 -12.10 -10.23 -10.02
N ILE A 40 -11.07 -10.66 -9.30
CA ILE A 40 -11.11 -11.82 -8.39
C ILE A 40 -12.21 -11.66 -7.32
N SER A 41 -12.33 -10.46 -6.73
CA SER A 41 -13.33 -10.14 -5.71
C SER A 41 -14.76 -10.19 -6.23
N LYS A 42 -15.03 -9.85 -7.49
CA LYS A 42 -16.37 -9.96 -8.10
C LYS A 42 -16.82 -11.39 -8.30
N GLU A 43 -15.89 -12.31 -8.50
CA GLU A 43 -16.17 -13.73 -8.77
C GLU A 43 -16.28 -14.56 -7.48
N GLN A 44 -15.82 -14.00 -6.37
CA GLN A 44 -15.80 -14.67 -5.08
C GLN A 44 -17.19 -14.82 -4.46
N LYS A 45 -17.46 -16.04 -4.00
CA LYS A 45 -18.73 -16.44 -3.36
C LYS A 45 -18.62 -16.57 -1.83
N GLY A 46 -17.40 -16.49 -1.30
CA GLY A 46 -17.11 -16.62 0.13
C GLY A 46 -17.27 -15.32 0.92
N ALA A 47 -16.89 -15.35 2.20
CA ALA A 47 -16.93 -14.18 3.08
C ALA A 47 -15.79 -13.19 2.78
N LEU A 48 -16.13 -11.91 2.81
CA LEU A 48 -15.19 -10.78 2.70
C LEU A 48 -15.21 -9.98 3.99
N TYR A 49 -14.04 -9.75 4.59
CA TYR A 49 -13.89 -8.95 5.80
C TYR A 49 -13.00 -7.74 5.52
N LEU A 50 -13.36 -6.57 6.04
CA LEU A 50 -12.52 -5.38 5.99
C LEU A 50 -11.76 -5.25 7.31
N GLY A 51 -10.44 -5.41 7.22
CA GLY A 51 -9.48 -5.13 8.28
C GLY A 51 -9.07 -3.67 8.29
N VAL A 52 -8.86 -3.14 9.50
CA VAL A 52 -8.25 -1.84 9.72
C VAL A 52 -7.15 -2.04 10.75
N ASP A 53 -5.93 -1.62 10.41
CA ASP A 53 -4.77 -1.66 11.29
C ASP A 53 -4.12 -0.28 11.40
N MET A 54 -3.63 0.07 12.58
CA MET A 54 -3.04 1.38 12.85
C MET A 54 -1.59 1.21 13.26
N TRP A 55 -0.69 1.78 12.46
CA TRP A 55 0.73 1.81 12.74
C TRP A 55 1.16 3.22 13.15
N GLN A 56 1.61 3.38 14.40
CA GLN A 56 2.23 4.61 14.87
C GLN A 56 3.69 4.64 14.43
N SER A 57 4.04 5.54 13.51
CA SER A 57 5.41 5.63 13.03
C SER A 57 6.29 6.50 13.95
N PRO A 58 7.61 6.22 14.05
CA PRO A 58 8.50 6.89 15.01
C PRO A 58 8.64 8.41 14.81
N ASN A 59 8.21 8.92 13.65
CA ASN A 59 8.24 10.33 13.29
C ASN A 59 6.94 11.07 13.66
N GLY A 60 6.04 10.45 14.43
CA GLY A 60 4.82 11.07 14.96
C GLY A 60 3.62 11.07 14.01
N PHE A 61 3.71 10.39 12.87
CA PHE A 61 2.56 10.16 11.99
C PHE A 61 1.93 8.82 12.32
N ASP A 62 0.61 8.79 12.50
CA ASP A 62 -0.13 7.54 12.55
C ASP A 62 -0.53 7.17 11.12
N ILE A 63 -0.32 5.91 10.74
CA ILE A 63 -0.72 5.37 9.44
C ILE A 63 -1.86 4.39 9.70
N LEU A 64 -3.02 4.66 9.11
CA LEU A 64 -4.13 3.72 9.10
C LEU A 64 -4.08 2.92 7.80
N GLY A 65 -3.77 1.63 7.91
CA GLY A 65 -3.86 0.67 6.81
C GLY A 65 -5.22 0.00 6.80
N THR A 66 -5.82 -0.14 5.63
CA THR A 66 -7.04 -0.94 5.43
C THR A 66 -6.70 -2.14 4.57
N PHE A 67 -7.22 -3.31 4.95
CA PHE A 67 -6.96 -4.58 4.29
C PHE A 67 -8.28 -5.27 4.00
N ILE A 68 -8.40 -5.88 2.83
CA ILE A 68 -9.50 -6.79 2.52
C ILE A 68 -9.01 -8.20 2.81
N TYR A 69 -9.65 -8.88 3.74
CA TYR A 69 -9.46 -10.30 3.97
C TYR A 69 -10.51 -11.09 3.22
N GLN A 70 -10.06 -12.09 2.48
CA GLN A 70 -10.90 -12.94 1.67
C GLN A 70 -10.67 -14.39 2.07
N LEU A 71 -11.76 -15.09 2.39
CA LEU A 71 -11.71 -16.52 2.64
C LEU A 71 -11.95 -17.26 1.33
N ALA A 72 -10.87 -17.76 0.73
CA ALA A 72 -10.98 -18.62 -0.45
C ALA A 72 -11.35 -20.04 0.00
N GLU A 73 -12.54 -20.51 -0.41
CA GLU A 73 -12.92 -21.92 -0.30
C GLU A 73 -12.34 -22.69 -1.49
N ASP A 74 -11.12 -23.21 -1.34
CA ASP A 74 -10.53 -24.08 -2.35
C ASP A 74 -10.98 -25.55 -2.17
N GLN A 75 -11.16 -26.00 -0.91
CA GLN A 75 -11.64 -27.34 -0.49
C GLN A 75 -12.20 -27.28 0.95
N PRO A 76 -13.09 -28.21 1.37
CA PRO A 76 -13.72 -28.20 2.71
C PRO A 76 -12.74 -28.23 3.91
N ASP A 77 -11.52 -28.72 3.71
CA ASP A 77 -10.46 -28.81 4.74
C ASP A 77 -9.31 -27.82 4.54
N ASN A 78 -9.38 -26.94 3.53
CA ASN A 78 -8.28 -26.03 3.19
C ASN A 78 -8.81 -24.65 2.81
N SER A 79 -9.37 -23.96 3.79
CA SER A 79 -9.73 -22.55 3.64
C SER A 79 -8.48 -21.68 3.82
N LYS A 80 -8.18 -20.86 2.82
CA LYS A 80 -7.05 -19.92 2.84
C LYS A 80 -7.58 -18.52 3.06
N LEU A 81 -7.12 -17.88 4.13
CA LEU A 81 -7.37 -16.46 4.36
C LEU A 81 -6.30 -15.65 3.63
N GLU A 82 -6.70 -14.93 2.59
CA GLU A 82 -5.83 -14.00 1.89
C GLU A 82 -6.06 -12.59 2.41
N ALA A 83 -4.98 -11.86 2.66
CA ALA A 83 -5.01 -10.46 3.11
C ALA A 83 -4.49 -9.56 1.99
N MET A 84 -5.31 -8.61 1.56
CA MET A 84 -5.00 -7.72 0.45
C MET A 84 -4.98 -6.27 0.95
N PRO A 85 -3.87 -5.53 0.79
CA PRO A 85 -3.86 -4.11 1.12
C PRO A 85 -4.84 -3.37 0.22
N PHE A 86 -5.75 -2.61 0.83
CA PHE A 86 -6.76 -1.84 0.12
C PHE A 86 -6.32 -0.38 -0.03
N ASP A 87 -6.02 0.27 1.09
CA ASP A 87 -5.57 1.66 1.11
C ASP A 87 -4.78 1.99 2.39
N PHE A 88 -3.96 3.04 2.33
CA PHE A 88 -3.19 3.56 3.45
C PHE A 88 -3.40 5.06 3.58
N ILE A 89 -3.82 5.49 4.76
CA ILE A 89 -4.09 6.90 5.06
C ILE A 89 -3.11 7.34 6.14
N SER A 90 -2.34 8.40 5.86
CA SER A 90 -1.58 9.08 6.90
C SER A 90 -2.52 9.99 7.68
N LEU A 91 -2.61 9.74 8.98
CA LEU A 91 -3.28 10.62 9.92
C LEU A 91 -2.27 11.70 10.32
N THR A 92 -2.62 12.95 10.04
CA THR A 92 -1.90 14.10 10.59
C THR A 92 -2.35 14.31 12.02
N GLN A 93 -1.41 14.53 12.94
CA GLN A 93 -1.73 15.02 14.28
C GLN A 93 -2.61 16.27 14.16
N ILE A 94 -3.81 16.22 14.74
CA ILE A 94 -4.55 17.44 15.05
C ILE A 94 -3.77 18.07 16.20
N THR A 95 -3.03 19.14 15.92
CA THR A 95 -2.42 19.96 16.98
C THR A 95 -3.55 20.47 17.86
N GLN A 96 -3.79 19.84 19.01
CA GLN A 96 -4.61 20.42 20.07
C GLN A 96 -3.77 21.53 20.69
N THR A 97 -3.96 22.76 20.21
CA THR A 97 -3.56 23.96 20.95
C THR A 97 -4.44 24.03 22.21
N TYR A 98 -3.87 23.65 23.35
CA TYR A 98 -4.36 24.06 24.67
C TYR A 98 -3.59 25.30 25.12
#